data_AF-A0A2T4S6D7-F1
#
_entry.id   AF-A0A2T4S6D7-F1
#
_cell.length_a   1.000
_cell.length_b   1.000
_cell.length_c   1.000
_cell.angle_alpha   90.00
_cell.angle_beta   90.00
_cell.angle_gamma   90.00
#
_symmetry.space_group_name_H-M   'P 1'
#
loop_
_entity.id
_entity.type
_entity.pdbx_description
1 polymer ?
#
loop_
_entity_poly.entity_id
_entity_poly.type
_entity_poly.pdbx_seq_one_letter_code
_entity_poly.pdbx_strand_id
1 'polypeptide(L)'
;NGKSLRSANYENGFLYFDKKFDVNGFDDLNYLDFERLNHSIKKQIDLGNPAFDKKWRGFQIGFILQSLDAMVNKKSEDRNIVDLIWFPTGGGKTEAYLGVAAFSMLYRRMIDKSDVGVDILMRYTLRLLTADQFQRAARLICSIDYIREKFKELLGEEHFSIGLWVGKSSTPNTIKEASKALLEYQKDSKNNFIVESCPWCGAEMKVINNNGNNHYLGYK
;
A
#
# COMPACT_ATOMS: atom_id res chain seq x y z
N ASN A 1 5.32 -15.80 -16.92
CA ASN A 1 5.75 -14.86 -15.85
C ASN A 1 4.65 -14.54 -14.82
N GLY A 2 3.65 -15.40 -14.59
CA GLY A 2 2.62 -15.14 -13.56
C GLY A 2 1.71 -13.92 -13.79
N LYS A 3 1.71 -13.34 -15.00
CA LYS A 3 0.81 -12.26 -15.40
C LYS A 3 -0.43 -12.80 -16.10
N SER A 4 -1.60 -12.25 -15.82
CA SER A 4 -2.89 -12.60 -16.44
C SER A 4 -3.48 -11.40 -17.18
N LEU A 5 -4.14 -11.65 -18.31
CA LEU A 5 -4.91 -10.64 -19.02
C LEU A 5 -6.23 -10.42 -18.27
N ARG A 6 -6.56 -9.15 -18.03
CA ARG A 6 -7.83 -8.68 -17.46
C ARG A 6 -8.38 -7.59 -18.38
N SER A 7 -9.68 -7.62 -18.67
CA SER A 7 -10.35 -6.49 -19.33
C SER A 7 -10.79 -5.50 -18.27
N ALA A 8 -10.69 -4.21 -18.58
CA ALA A 8 -11.20 -3.19 -17.67
C ALA A 8 -12.18 -2.25 -18.36
N ASN A 9 -13.21 -1.87 -17.61
CA ASN A 9 -14.23 -0.92 -18.01
C ASN A 9 -14.07 0.35 -17.19
N TYR A 10 -14.18 1.51 -17.84
CA TYR A 10 -14.15 2.80 -17.17
C TYR A 10 -15.55 3.40 -17.17
N GLU A 11 -16.17 3.49 -16.01
CA GLU A 11 -17.52 4.04 -15.84
C GLU A 11 -17.54 5.01 -14.66
N ASN A 12 -18.15 6.19 -14.84
CA ASN A 12 -18.34 7.21 -13.80
C ASN A 12 -17.06 7.63 -13.04
N GLY A 13 -15.90 7.59 -13.67
CA GLY A 13 -14.63 7.94 -13.01
C GLY A 13 -13.88 6.74 -12.42
N PHE A 14 -14.48 5.55 -12.40
CA PHE A 14 -13.93 4.35 -11.77
C PHE A 14 -13.55 3.30 -12.81
N LEU A 15 -12.45 2.58 -12.50
CA LEU A 15 -11.96 1.47 -13.32
C LEU A 15 -12.39 0.13 -12.70
N TYR A 16 -13.14 -0.65 -13.44
CA TYR A 16 -13.64 -1.97 -13.05
C TYR A 16 -12.89 -3.05 -13.83
N PHE A 17 -12.54 -4.16 -13.19
CA PHE A 17 -11.91 -5.30 -13.85
C PHE A 17 -12.90 -6.48 -13.94
N ASP A 18 -12.83 -7.23 -15.03
CA ASP A 18 -13.67 -8.43 -15.29
C ASP A 18 -13.46 -9.55 -14.26
N LYS A 19 -12.27 -9.62 -13.67
CA LYS A 19 -11.93 -10.57 -12.61
C LYS A 19 -11.88 -9.86 -11.28
N LYS A 20 -12.47 -10.49 -10.26
CA LYS A 20 -12.30 -10.07 -8.86
C LYS A 20 -10.82 -9.95 -8.51
N PHE A 21 -10.52 -8.95 -7.70
CA PHE A 21 -9.18 -8.79 -7.16
C PHE A 21 -8.87 -9.94 -6.20
N ASP A 22 -7.64 -10.46 -6.27
CA ASP A 22 -7.12 -11.27 -5.19
C ASP A 22 -6.78 -10.33 -4.03
N VAL A 23 -7.59 -10.43 -3.00
CA VAL A 23 -7.47 -9.68 -1.75
C VAL A 23 -6.52 -10.35 -0.77
N ASN A 24 -5.84 -11.44 -1.16
CA ASN A 24 -5.00 -12.27 -0.29
C ASN A 24 -5.73 -12.72 0.99
N GLY A 25 -7.00 -13.11 0.87
CA GLY A 25 -7.82 -13.56 2.00
C GLY A 25 -8.27 -12.48 2.98
N PHE A 26 -7.99 -11.20 2.73
CA PHE A 26 -8.45 -10.10 3.60
C PHE A 26 -9.98 -10.01 3.69
N ASP A 27 -10.69 -10.46 2.66
CA ASP A 27 -12.17 -10.51 2.63
C ASP A 27 -12.76 -11.43 3.69
N ASP A 28 -12.01 -12.47 4.04
CA ASP A 28 -12.46 -13.54 4.93
C ASP A 28 -12.06 -13.28 6.39
N LEU A 29 -11.25 -12.25 6.66
CA LEU A 29 -10.79 -11.92 8.00
C LEU A 29 -11.89 -11.15 8.75
N ASN A 30 -12.34 -11.70 9.88
CA ASN A 30 -13.30 -11.06 10.76
C ASN A 30 -12.57 -10.21 11.81
N TYR A 31 -12.42 -8.92 11.55
CA TYR A 31 -11.69 -7.98 12.42
C TYR A 31 -12.54 -7.35 13.55
N LEU A 32 -13.77 -7.81 13.76
CA LEU A 32 -14.68 -7.23 14.76
C LEU A 32 -14.25 -7.54 16.20
N ASP A 33 -13.47 -8.60 16.41
CA ASP A 33 -12.89 -8.95 17.71
C ASP A 33 -11.64 -9.84 17.50
N PHE A 34 -10.73 -9.85 18.47
CA PHE A 34 -9.47 -10.60 18.41
C PHE A 34 -9.68 -12.13 18.37
N GLU A 35 -10.70 -12.65 19.07
CA GLU A 35 -11.12 -14.06 19.00
C GLU A 35 -11.67 -14.42 17.62
N ARG A 36 -12.54 -13.58 17.05
CA ARG A 36 -13.04 -13.73 15.67
C ARG A 36 -11.94 -13.65 14.62
N LEU A 37 -10.95 -12.77 14.82
CA LEU A 37 -9.79 -12.67 13.94
C LEU A 37 -8.97 -13.96 13.98
N ASN A 38 -8.68 -14.46 15.19
CA ASN A 38 -8.00 -15.74 15.39
C ASN A 38 -8.77 -16.90 14.73
N HIS A 39 -10.09 -16.93 14.86
CA HIS A 39 -10.92 -17.97 14.23
C HIS A 39 -10.84 -17.92 12.69
N SER A 40 -10.92 -16.72 12.10
CA SER A 40 -10.85 -16.54 10.65
C SER A 40 -9.49 -16.96 10.08
N ILE A 41 -8.41 -16.57 10.77
CA ILE A 41 -7.04 -16.99 10.44
C ILE A 41 -6.90 -18.51 10.54
N LYS A 42 -7.39 -19.12 11.64
CA LYS A 42 -7.34 -20.56 11.85
C LYS A 42 -8.10 -21.33 10.76
N LYS A 43 -9.30 -20.86 10.40
CA LYS A 43 -10.10 -21.45 9.33
C LYS A 43 -9.39 -21.43 7.98
N GLN A 44 -8.70 -20.34 7.62
CA GLN A 44 -7.90 -20.28 6.38
C GLN A 44 -6.76 -21.31 6.38
N ILE A 45 -6.06 -21.45 7.51
CA ILE A 45 -5.00 -22.45 7.68
C ILE A 45 -5.57 -23.87 7.56
N ASP A 46 -6.71 -24.14 8.21
CA ASP A 46 -7.38 -25.45 8.20
C ASP A 46 -7.88 -25.85 6.79
N LEU A 47 -8.24 -24.87 5.95
CA LEU A 47 -8.62 -25.07 4.55
C LEU A 47 -7.43 -25.35 3.61
N GLY A 48 -6.20 -25.40 4.14
CA GLY A 48 -4.98 -25.61 3.35
C GLY A 48 -4.57 -24.39 2.52
N ASN A 49 -5.25 -23.25 2.70
CA ASN A 49 -4.84 -22.00 2.08
C ASN A 49 -3.64 -21.43 2.86
N PRO A 50 -2.56 -21.01 2.18
CA PRO A 50 -1.56 -20.19 2.83
C PRO A 50 -2.19 -18.83 3.16
N ALA A 51 -2.64 -18.64 4.41
CA ALA A 51 -3.18 -17.36 4.87
C ALA A 51 -2.17 -16.22 4.61
N PHE A 52 -0.88 -16.53 4.75
CA PHE A 52 0.24 -15.70 4.32
C PHE A 52 1.41 -16.60 3.89
N ASP A 53 1.84 -16.53 2.64
CA ASP A 53 2.98 -17.30 2.12
C ASP A 53 4.34 -16.80 2.65
N LYS A 54 4.35 -15.65 3.34
CA LYS A 54 5.55 -15.06 3.96
C LYS A 54 5.39 -14.95 5.47
N LYS A 55 6.33 -15.56 6.20
CA LYS A 55 6.41 -15.47 7.66
C LYS A 55 7.18 -14.22 8.09
N TRP A 56 6.69 -13.55 9.12
CA TRP A 56 7.43 -12.52 9.84
C TRP A 56 8.72 -13.09 10.43
N ARG A 57 9.81 -12.33 10.33
CA ARG A 57 11.11 -12.63 10.94
C ARG A 57 11.13 -12.03 12.34
N GLY A 58 11.74 -12.72 13.30
CA GLY A 58 11.73 -12.29 14.71
C GLY A 58 12.19 -10.85 14.93
N PHE A 59 13.21 -10.39 14.22
CA PHE A 59 13.67 -9.00 14.34
C PHE A 59 12.65 -7.97 13.83
N GLN A 60 11.82 -8.31 12.85
CA GLN A 60 10.78 -7.41 12.34
C GLN A 60 9.73 -7.19 13.41
N ILE A 61 9.32 -8.27 14.08
CA ILE A 61 8.39 -8.22 15.21
C ILE A 61 9.03 -7.46 16.38
N GLY A 62 10.28 -7.78 16.71
CA GLY A 62 11.02 -7.10 17.78
C GLY A 62 11.11 -5.59 17.54
N PHE A 63 11.43 -5.16 16.32
CA PHE A 63 11.45 -3.75 15.94
C PHE A 63 10.07 -3.09 16.10
N ILE A 64 9.01 -3.74 15.61
CA ILE A 64 7.65 -3.22 15.75
C ILE A 64 7.30 -3.03 17.21
N LEU A 65 7.48 -4.08 18.03
CA LEU A 65 7.15 -4.07 19.45
C LEU A 65 7.93 -3.00 20.22
N GLN A 66 9.22 -2.84 19.91
CA GLN A 66 10.06 -1.83 20.53
C GLN A 66 9.56 -0.40 20.23
N SER A 67 9.11 -0.13 19.00
CA SER A 67 8.64 1.21 18.62
C SER A 67 7.23 1.55 19.15
N LEU A 68 6.46 0.60 19.71
CA LEU A 68 5.06 0.85 20.07
C LEU A 68 4.88 1.89 21.17
N ASP A 69 5.70 1.86 22.23
CA ASP A 69 5.53 2.80 23.35
C ASP A 69 5.74 4.25 22.87
N ALA A 70 6.81 4.51 22.09
CA ALA A 70 7.07 5.81 21.50
C ALA A 70 5.89 6.32 20.63
N MET A 71 5.20 5.42 19.93
CA MET A 71 4.06 5.77 19.07
C MET A 71 2.79 6.09 19.87
N VAL A 72 2.49 5.29 20.90
CA VAL A 72 1.23 5.36 21.66
C VAL A 72 1.30 6.38 22.79
N ASN A 73 2.42 6.42 23.51
CA ASN A 73 2.60 7.21 24.71
C ASN A 73 3.31 8.54 24.40
N LYS A 74 2.56 9.63 24.41
CA LYS A 74 3.09 11.00 24.17
C LYS A 74 4.16 11.43 25.18
N LYS A 75 4.26 10.77 26.33
CA LYS A 75 5.25 11.05 27.39
C LYS A 75 6.43 10.07 27.39
N SER A 76 6.48 9.12 26.45
CA SER A 76 7.58 8.16 26.37
C SER A 76 8.89 8.88 26.06
N GLU A 77 9.94 8.53 26.82
CA GLU A 77 11.28 9.06 26.60
C GLU A 77 11.87 8.57 25.26
N ASP A 78 11.44 7.40 24.79
CA ASP A 78 11.87 6.78 23.54
C ASP A 78 11.51 7.62 22.30
N ARG A 79 10.58 8.58 22.42
CA ARG A 79 10.27 9.54 21.34
C ARG A 79 11.44 10.43 20.95
N ASN A 80 12.44 10.57 21.83
CA ASN A 80 13.67 11.32 21.56
C ASN A 80 14.81 10.43 21.06
N ILE A 81 14.56 9.13 20.88
CA ILE A 81 15.54 8.14 20.45
C ILE A 81 15.31 7.83 18.96
N VAL A 82 16.40 7.63 18.23
CA VAL A 82 16.36 7.15 16.85
C VAL A 82 16.68 5.67 16.83
N ASP A 83 15.70 4.85 16.44
CA ASP A 83 15.92 3.42 16.26
C ASP A 83 16.70 3.12 14.98
N LEU A 84 17.71 2.27 15.07
CA LEU A 84 18.53 1.83 13.93
C LEU A 84 18.31 0.34 13.64
N ILE A 85 17.76 0.02 12.47
CA ILE A 85 17.66 -1.36 12.00
C ILE A 85 18.89 -1.73 11.18
N TRP A 86 19.78 -2.55 11.75
CA TRP A 86 20.94 -3.08 11.03
C TRP A 86 20.80 -4.57 10.71
N PHE A 87 20.40 -4.86 9.46
CA PHE A 87 20.35 -6.22 8.90
C PHE A 87 20.85 -6.23 7.45
N PRO A 88 21.28 -7.38 6.90
CA PRO A 88 21.70 -7.50 5.50
C PRO A 88 20.64 -7.02 4.48
N THR A 89 21.06 -6.66 3.27
CA THR A 89 20.16 -6.41 2.12
C THR A 89 19.34 -7.67 1.81
N GLY A 90 18.07 -7.51 1.44
CA GLY A 90 17.13 -8.66 1.35
C GLY A 90 16.71 -9.24 2.72
N GLY A 91 17.23 -8.67 3.81
CA GLY A 91 16.93 -9.08 5.18
C GLY A 91 15.51 -8.77 5.66
N GLY A 92 14.67 -8.08 4.87
CA GLY A 92 13.28 -7.79 5.24
C GLY A 92 13.12 -6.56 6.15
N LYS A 93 14.09 -5.64 6.13
CA LYS A 93 14.05 -4.40 6.92
C LYS A 93 12.83 -3.54 6.62
N THR A 94 12.41 -3.54 5.35
CA THR A 94 11.28 -2.71 4.91
C THR A 94 9.97 -3.13 5.53
N GLU A 95 9.69 -4.42 5.61
CA GLU A 95 8.50 -4.93 6.26
C GLU A 95 8.43 -4.51 7.74
N ALA A 96 9.58 -4.39 8.42
CA ALA A 96 9.62 -3.93 9.82
C ALA A 96 9.13 -2.48 9.96
N TYR A 97 9.75 -1.54 9.24
CA TYR A 97 9.33 -0.12 9.34
C TYR A 97 7.97 0.15 8.70
N LEU A 98 7.58 -0.62 7.68
CA LEU A 98 6.23 -0.55 7.11
C LEU A 98 5.18 -1.05 8.11
N GLY A 99 5.49 -2.07 8.92
CA GLY A 99 4.63 -2.51 10.02
C GLY A 99 4.42 -1.41 11.06
N VAL A 100 5.50 -0.72 11.46
CA VAL A 100 5.42 0.44 12.37
C VAL A 100 4.61 1.58 11.76
N ALA A 101 4.85 1.91 10.49
CA ALA A 101 4.09 2.93 9.76
C ALA A 101 2.59 2.59 9.71
N ALA A 102 2.25 1.34 9.42
CA ALA A 102 0.86 0.87 9.40
C ALA A 102 0.18 1.04 10.75
N PHE A 103 0.88 0.63 11.82
CA PHE A 103 0.40 0.76 13.18
C PHE A 103 0.15 2.24 13.54
N SER A 104 1.12 3.12 13.28
CA SER A 104 0.99 4.56 13.57
C SER A 104 -0.22 5.18 12.88
N MET A 105 -0.36 4.96 11.56
CA MET A 105 -1.44 5.52 10.75
C MET A 105 -2.82 5.06 11.23
N LEU A 106 -2.97 3.76 11.51
CA LEU A 106 -4.22 3.19 12.00
C LEU A 106 -4.52 3.66 13.42
N TYR A 107 -3.53 3.62 14.32
CA TYR A 107 -3.69 4.05 15.71
C TYR A 107 -4.15 5.51 15.81
N ARG A 108 -3.53 6.42 15.05
CA ARG A 108 -3.94 7.83 15.01
C ARG A 108 -5.41 7.99 14.64
N ARG A 109 -5.87 7.30 13.59
CA ARG A 109 -7.28 7.34 13.16
C ARG A 109 -8.25 6.68 14.13
N MET A 110 -7.82 5.63 14.85
CA MET A 110 -8.63 5.02 15.90
C MET A 110 -8.84 5.94 17.10
N ILE A 111 -7.84 6.76 17.45
CA ILE A 111 -7.94 7.76 18.52
C ILE A 111 -8.76 8.97 18.06
N ASP A 112 -8.50 9.46 16.85
CA ASP A 112 -9.21 10.57 16.23
C ASP A 112 -9.38 10.33 14.73
N LYS A 113 -10.61 10.01 14.32
CA LYS A 113 -10.99 9.75 12.92
C LYS A 113 -10.72 10.95 12.02
N SER A 114 -10.65 12.16 12.58
CA SER A 114 -10.38 13.39 11.84
C SER A 114 -8.90 13.74 11.72
N ASP A 115 -7.98 12.92 12.26
CA ASP A 115 -6.55 13.15 12.19
C ASP A 115 -6.00 12.89 10.76
N VAL A 116 -6.21 13.88 9.88
CA VAL A 116 -5.92 13.87 8.44
C VAL A 116 -4.60 14.60 8.14
N GLY A 117 -3.52 14.23 8.83
CA GLY A 117 -2.19 14.82 8.66
C GLY A 117 -1.19 13.92 7.92
N VAL A 118 -0.02 14.48 7.61
CA VAL A 118 1.15 13.65 7.24
C VAL A 118 1.63 12.93 8.49
N ASP A 119 1.64 11.60 8.45
CA ASP A 119 2.12 10.76 9.56
C ASP A 119 3.57 10.33 9.36
N ILE A 120 3.91 9.86 8.16
CA ILE A 120 5.19 9.22 7.88
C ILE A 120 5.91 9.94 6.75
N LEU A 121 7.19 10.23 6.96
CA LEU A 121 8.10 10.73 5.94
C LEU A 121 9.20 9.70 5.69
N MET A 122 9.28 9.19 4.46
CA MET A 122 10.34 8.28 4.04
C MET A 122 11.34 8.99 3.14
N ARG A 123 12.63 8.93 3.50
CA ARG A 123 13.71 9.54 2.73
C ARG A 123 14.67 8.46 2.23
N TYR A 124 14.93 8.48 0.94
CA TYR A 124 15.92 7.63 0.29
C TYR A 124 16.94 8.50 -0.45
N THR A 125 18.19 8.02 -0.53
CA THR A 125 19.29 8.77 -1.15
C THR A 125 19.33 8.60 -2.67
N LEU A 126 18.88 7.46 -3.19
CA LEU A 126 18.93 7.12 -4.62
C LEU A 126 17.54 7.17 -5.25
N ARG A 127 17.40 7.85 -6.39
CA ARG A 127 16.12 8.04 -7.09
C ARG A 127 15.43 6.73 -7.47
N LEU A 128 16.18 5.78 -8.03
CA LEU A 128 15.64 4.48 -8.43
C LEU A 128 15.12 3.71 -7.20
N LEU A 129 15.89 3.73 -6.11
CA LEU A 129 15.47 3.11 -4.86
C LEU A 129 14.22 3.79 -4.28
N THR A 130 14.10 5.11 -4.39
CA THR A 130 12.90 5.84 -3.97
C THR A 130 11.66 5.33 -4.70
N ALA A 131 11.74 5.11 -6.01
CA ALA A 131 10.63 4.60 -6.81
C ALA A 131 10.22 3.18 -6.39
N ASP A 132 11.19 2.28 -6.20
CA ASP A 132 10.93 0.91 -5.78
C ASP A 132 10.31 0.84 -4.38
N GLN A 133 10.84 1.62 -3.44
CA GLN A 133 10.28 1.65 -2.09
C GLN A 133 8.93 2.37 -2.04
N PHE A 134 8.71 3.35 -2.91
CA PHE A 134 7.40 3.97 -3.08
C PHE A 134 6.36 2.95 -3.52
N GLN A 135 6.65 2.07 -4.49
CA GLN A 135 5.70 1.03 -4.90
C GLN A 135 5.33 0.09 -3.74
N ARG A 136 6.29 -0.23 -2.87
CA ARG A 136 6.06 -1.08 -1.69
C ARG A 136 5.26 -0.37 -0.61
N ALA A 137 5.51 0.91 -0.36
CA ALA A 137 4.72 1.71 0.57
C ALA A 137 3.31 1.96 0.03
N ALA A 138 3.16 2.18 -1.28
CA ALA A 138 1.85 2.35 -1.92
C ALA A 138 0.98 1.09 -1.79
N ARG A 139 1.57 -0.12 -1.86
CA ARG A 139 0.87 -1.38 -1.55
C ARG A 139 0.27 -1.35 -0.14
N LEU A 140 1.09 -0.97 0.85
CA LEU A 140 0.62 -0.86 2.23
C LEU A 140 -0.54 0.14 2.34
N ILE A 141 -0.41 1.31 1.73
CA ILE A 141 -1.47 2.34 1.78
C ILE A 141 -2.77 1.83 1.16
N CYS A 142 -2.72 1.14 0.01
CA CYS A 142 -3.92 0.53 -0.57
C CYS A 142 -4.55 -0.52 0.39
N SER A 143 -3.74 -1.34 1.07
CA SER A 143 -4.23 -2.31 2.08
C SER A 143 -4.88 -1.64 3.28
N ILE A 144 -4.28 -0.58 3.79
CA ILE A 144 -4.85 0.18 4.90
C ILE A 144 -6.14 0.87 4.48
N ASP A 145 -6.19 1.46 3.27
CA ASP A 145 -7.39 2.14 2.79
C ASP A 145 -8.54 1.17 2.50
N TYR A 146 -8.23 -0.05 2.05
CA TYR A 146 -9.22 -1.13 1.93
C TYR A 146 -9.82 -1.49 3.30
N ILE A 147 -8.99 -1.60 4.33
CA ILE A 147 -9.45 -1.82 5.71
C ILE A 147 -10.30 -0.62 6.16
N ARG A 148 -9.85 0.61 5.93
CA ARG A 148 -10.61 1.83 6.27
C ARG A 148 -12.01 1.82 5.66
N GLU A 149 -12.16 1.42 4.40
CA GLU A 149 -13.48 1.35 3.75
C GLU A 149 -14.46 0.43 4.49
N LYS A 150 -13.97 -0.69 5.06
CA LYS A 150 -14.78 -1.61 5.87
C LYS A 150 -15.06 -1.09 7.28
N PHE A 151 -14.22 -0.20 7.80
CA PHE A 151 -14.26 0.31 9.17
C PHE A 151 -14.30 1.84 9.23
N LYS A 152 -15.08 2.48 8.34
CA LYS A 152 -15.23 3.95 8.30
C LYS A 152 -15.67 4.53 9.65
N GLU A 153 -16.54 3.81 10.35
CA GLU A 153 -16.98 4.16 11.70
C GLU A 153 -15.86 4.14 12.74
N LEU A 154 -14.71 3.52 12.48
CA LEU A 154 -13.55 3.51 13.38
C LEU A 154 -12.39 4.34 12.83
N LEU A 155 -12.19 4.36 11.51
CA LEU A 155 -11.00 4.93 10.86
C LEU A 155 -11.28 6.24 10.09
N GLY A 156 -12.54 6.63 9.96
CA GLY A 156 -12.97 7.84 9.28
C GLY A 156 -13.23 7.68 7.77
N GLU A 157 -13.80 8.74 7.19
CA GLU A 157 -14.17 8.78 5.76
C GLU A 157 -12.99 9.10 4.84
N GLU A 158 -12.03 9.88 5.34
CA GLU A 158 -10.90 10.37 4.56
C GLU A 158 -9.88 9.27 4.23
N HIS A 159 -9.48 9.21 2.97
CA HIS A 159 -8.58 8.17 2.46
C HIS A 159 -7.17 8.25 3.06
N PHE A 160 -6.53 7.08 3.21
CA PHE A 160 -5.08 7.02 3.38
C PHE A 160 -4.41 7.24 2.02
N SER A 161 -3.41 8.12 1.98
CA SER A 161 -2.71 8.47 0.74
C SER A 161 -1.19 8.49 0.91
N ILE A 162 -0.48 8.35 -0.21
CA ILE A 162 0.97 8.45 -0.28
C ILE A 162 1.36 9.36 -1.44
N GLY A 163 2.35 10.22 -1.20
CA GLY A 163 2.95 11.08 -2.21
C GLY A 163 4.40 10.71 -2.48
N LEU A 164 4.87 11.02 -3.69
CA LEU A 164 6.27 10.89 -4.07
C LEU A 164 6.82 12.28 -4.42
N TRP A 165 7.85 12.72 -3.69
CA TRP A 165 8.52 13.98 -3.96
C TRP A 165 9.94 13.73 -4.47
N VAL A 166 10.13 13.88 -5.79
CA VAL A 166 11.40 13.59 -6.50
C VAL A 166 11.94 14.78 -7.30
N GLY A 167 11.30 15.94 -7.19
CA GLY A 167 11.66 17.17 -7.90
C GLY A 167 10.92 17.37 -9.22
N LYS A 168 10.73 18.64 -9.60
CA LYS A 168 9.89 19.07 -10.74
C LYS A 168 10.33 18.50 -12.09
N SER A 169 11.61 18.15 -12.23
CA SER A 169 12.14 17.58 -13.48
C SER A 169 11.67 16.15 -13.75
N SER A 170 11.14 15.46 -12.74
CA SER A 170 10.80 14.03 -12.82
C SER A 170 9.30 13.77 -12.77
N THR A 171 8.54 14.54 -11.98
CA THR A 171 7.08 14.42 -11.89
C THR A 171 6.42 15.78 -11.80
N PRO A 172 5.20 15.93 -12.35
CA PRO A 172 4.36 17.10 -12.10
C PRO A 172 4.18 17.34 -10.59
N ASN A 173 4.26 18.60 -10.16
CA ASN A 173 4.07 18.96 -8.74
C ASN A 173 2.60 19.27 -8.42
N THR A 174 1.73 19.32 -9.43
CA THR A 174 0.30 19.60 -9.27
C THR A 174 -0.55 18.60 -10.03
N ILE A 175 -1.75 18.33 -9.52
CA ILE A 175 -2.73 17.45 -10.17
C ILE A 175 -3.08 17.97 -11.57
N LYS A 176 -3.23 19.29 -11.73
CA LYS A 176 -3.54 19.92 -13.02
C LYS A 176 -2.47 19.65 -14.08
N GLU A 177 -1.18 19.72 -13.70
CA GLU A 177 -0.08 19.37 -14.60
C GLU A 177 -0.04 17.86 -14.87
N ALA A 178 -0.32 17.03 -13.87
CA ALA A 178 -0.39 15.57 -14.05
C ALA A 178 -1.51 15.15 -15.01
N SER A 179 -2.69 15.75 -14.93
CA SER A 179 -3.80 15.50 -15.86
C SER A 179 -3.42 15.86 -17.30
N LYS A 180 -2.71 16.96 -17.52
CA LYS A 180 -2.21 17.34 -18.86
C LYS A 180 -1.19 16.33 -19.39
N ALA A 181 -0.21 15.96 -18.56
CA ALA A 181 0.80 14.98 -18.93
C ALA A 181 0.20 13.61 -19.28
N LEU A 182 -0.89 13.21 -18.60
CA LEU A 182 -1.62 11.98 -18.91
C LEU A 182 -2.31 12.03 -20.28
N LEU A 183 -2.94 13.16 -20.61
CA LEU A 183 -3.59 13.35 -21.93
C LEU A 183 -2.55 13.37 -23.07
N GLU A 184 -1.36 13.91 -22.82
CA GLU A 184 -0.25 13.87 -23.77
C GLU A 184 0.31 12.45 -23.93
N TYR A 185 0.47 11.72 -22.82
CA TYR A 185 0.90 10.32 -22.84
C TYR A 185 -0.01 9.43 -23.69
N GLN A 186 -1.33 9.62 -23.58
CA GLN A 186 -2.30 8.86 -24.39
C GLN A 186 -2.15 9.09 -25.90
N LYS A 187 -1.54 10.20 -26.33
CA LYS A 187 -1.33 10.55 -27.74
C LYS A 187 0.03 10.09 -28.27
N ASP A 188 1.08 10.19 -27.47
CA ASP A 188 2.48 10.07 -27.94
C ASP A 188 3.25 8.89 -27.30
N SER A 189 2.58 8.05 -26.49
CA SER A 189 3.08 6.78 -25.91
C SER A 189 4.37 6.84 -25.07
N LYS A 190 4.95 8.02 -24.83
CA LYS A 190 6.14 8.20 -23.96
C LYS A 190 5.74 8.27 -22.49
N ASN A 191 5.96 7.18 -21.76
CA ASN A 191 5.62 7.09 -20.34
C ASN A 191 6.59 7.92 -19.49
N ASN A 192 6.11 9.03 -18.94
CA ASN A 192 6.86 9.87 -17.98
C ASN A 192 6.43 9.64 -16.52
N PHE A 193 5.61 8.61 -16.25
CA PHE A 193 5.16 8.32 -14.89
C PHE A 193 6.07 7.30 -14.19
N ILE A 194 6.37 7.57 -12.91
CA ILE A 194 7.21 6.71 -12.07
C ILE A 194 6.46 5.43 -11.63
N VAL A 195 5.13 5.50 -11.59
CA VAL A 195 4.28 4.36 -11.24
C VAL A 195 3.91 3.63 -12.52
N GLU A 196 4.53 2.47 -12.76
CA GLU A 196 4.32 1.69 -13.97
C GLU A 196 3.26 0.59 -13.82
N SER A 197 2.92 0.24 -12.57
CA SER A 197 1.93 -0.79 -12.25
C SER A 197 1.10 -0.40 -11.04
N CYS A 198 -0.16 -0.83 -11.03
CA CYS A 198 -1.06 -0.69 -9.90
C CYS A 198 -0.44 -1.32 -8.64
N PRO A 199 -0.33 -0.58 -7.52
CA PRO A 199 0.17 -1.12 -6.27
C PRO A 199 -0.65 -2.32 -5.77
N TRP A 200 -1.98 -2.29 -5.95
CA TRP A 200 -2.88 -3.36 -5.48
C TRP A 200 -2.75 -4.66 -6.27
N CYS A 201 -3.12 -4.63 -7.56
CA CYS A 201 -3.24 -5.84 -8.38
C CYS A 201 -2.04 -6.09 -9.30
N GLY A 202 -1.09 -5.15 -9.34
CA GLY A 202 0.05 -5.20 -10.26
C GLY A 202 -0.31 -5.05 -11.73
N ALA A 203 -1.54 -4.64 -12.07
CA ALA A 203 -1.91 -4.30 -13.43
C ALA A 203 -0.97 -3.23 -13.98
N GLU A 204 -0.34 -3.50 -15.12
CA GLU A 204 0.45 -2.52 -15.84
C GLU A 204 -0.43 -1.31 -16.16
N MET A 205 0.06 -0.11 -15.89
CA MET A 205 -0.61 1.14 -16.22
C MET A 205 -0.36 1.52 -17.69
N LYS A 206 -0.34 0.52 -18.57
CA LYS A 206 -0.22 0.63 -20.03
C LYS A 206 -1.42 -0.05 -20.65
N VAL A 207 -2.11 0.64 -21.55
CA VAL A 207 -3.27 0.09 -22.26
C VAL A 207 -2.78 -0.77 -23.41
N ILE A 208 -3.22 -2.03 -23.46
CA ILE A 208 -3.05 -2.90 -24.62
C ILE A 208 -4.39 -2.90 -25.36
N ASN A 209 -4.43 -2.29 -26.54
CA ASN A 209 -5.64 -2.28 -27.37
C ASN A 209 -5.63 -3.51 -28.27
N ASN A 210 -6.63 -4.39 -28.12
CA ASN A 210 -6.78 -5.57 -28.97
C ASN A 210 -8.24 -5.65 -29.45
N ASN A 211 -8.45 -5.54 -30.77
CA ASN A 211 -9.75 -5.64 -31.42
C ASN A 211 -10.86 -4.75 -30.80
N GLY A 212 -10.53 -3.53 -30.37
CA GLY A 212 -11.50 -2.56 -29.84
C GLY A 212 -11.75 -2.66 -28.33
N ASN A 213 -11.14 -3.62 -27.63
CA ASN A 213 -11.21 -3.75 -26.18
C ASN A 213 -9.88 -3.37 -25.51
N ASN A 214 -9.99 -2.63 -24.40
CA ASN A 214 -8.85 -2.24 -23.58
C ASN A 214 -8.49 -3.36 -22.59
N HIS A 215 -7.27 -3.85 -22.68
CA HIS A 215 -6.73 -4.90 -21.82
C HIS A 215 -5.56 -4.41 -20.97
N TYR A 216 -5.44 -4.99 -19.78
CA TYR A 216 -4.36 -4.73 -18.83
C TYR A 216 -3.73 -6.05 -18.37
N LEU A 217 -2.41 -6.06 -18.21
CA LEU A 217 -1.65 -7.21 -17.71
C LEU A 217 -1.37 -7.04 -16.22
N GLY A 218 -1.92 -7.88 -15.35
CA GLY A 218 -1.67 -7.85 -13.90
C GLY A 218 -1.13 -9.15 -13.35
N TYR A 219 -0.78 -9.18 -12.06
CA TYR A 219 -0.41 -10.44 -11.41
C TYR A 219 -1.60 -11.42 -11.40
N LYS A 220 -1.31 -12.71 -11.15
CA LYS A 220 -2.36 -13.71 -10.94
C LYS A 220 -3.07 -13.40 -9.63
#